data_AF-A0A2U9CBK3-F1
#
_entry.id   AF-A0A2U9CBK3-F1
#
_cell.length_a   1.000
_cell.length_b   1.000
_cell.length_c   1.000
_cell.angle_alpha   90.00
_cell.angle_beta   90.00
_cell.angle_gamma   90.00
#
_symmetry.space_group_name_H-M   'P 1'
#
loop_
_entity.id
_entity.type
_entity.pdbx_description
1 polymer ?
#
loop_
_entity_poly.entity_id
_entity_poly.type
_entity_poly.pdbx_seq_one_letter_code
_entity_poly.pdbx_strand_id
1 'polypeptide(L)'
;MDKTRAPGAKMKGMQFKQVIKKEENENLRKTIKELRGTIQEMLLENENVPAMERLAQHELNLDVEGQKGLDAMVEQDATRVREEIEWEILAKRFLRDVLKRQCWDSLKVKSRSVKGFHCEHEVKNYPLKERTEKEVEELHRVQNMRKIEMAAITLLKSANEEEQDEEDLTTESDVVTGSFSAQFGYSNPYIYDQFSVRTTEQKINQIILLQ
;
A
#
# COMPACT_ATOMS: atom_id res chain seq x y z
N MET A 1 57.59 27.16 8.91
CA MET A 1 57.16 28.18 7.93
C MET A 1 57.00 27.45 6.60
N ASP A 2 55.89 27.36 5.91
CA ASP A 2 54.56 27.95 6.02
C ASP A 2 53.63 27.05 5.19
N LYS A 3 52.59 26.47 5.79
CA LYS A 3 51.56 25.67 5.10
C LYS A 3 50.22 26.38 5.26
N THR A 4 50.10 27.54 4.65
CA THR A 4 48.83 28.28 4.53
C THR A 4 48.54 28.62 3.06
N ARG A 5 48.55 27.62 2.15
CA ARG A 5 48.00 27.82 0.80
C ARG A 5 46.47 27.76 0.87
N ALA A 6 45.89 28.96 0.90
CA ALA A 6 44.50 29.26 1.21
C ALA A 6 43.45 28.44 0.43
N PRO A 7 42.38 27.92 1.08
CA PRO A 7 41.23 27.29 0.43
C PRO A 7 40.46 28.24 -0.52
N GLY A 8 40.68 29.55 -0.40
CA GLY A 8 40.10 30.57 -1.29
C GLY A 8 40.57 30.50 -2.75
N ALA A 9 41.75 29.96 -3.04
CA ALA A 9 42.25 29.87 -4.43
C ALA A 9 41.56 28.75 -5.23
N LYS A 10 41.22 27.63 -4.58
CA LYS A 10 40.48 26.52 -5.20
C LYS A 10 39.02 26.87 -5.45
N MET A 11 38.36 27.54 -4.49
CA MET A 11 36.97 28.03 -4.69
C MET A 11 36.87 29.08 -5.80
N LYS A 12 37.82 30.02 -5.89
CA LYS A 12 37.84 31.02 -6.97
C LYS A 12 38.04 30.37 -8.35
N GLY A 13 38.91 29.36 -8.47
CA GLY A 13 39.12 28.64 -9.73
C GLY A 13 37.89 27.83 -10.18
N MET A 14 37.13 27.26 -9.23
CA MET A 14 35.91 26.50 -9.53
C MET A 14 34.76 27.44 -9.95
N GLN A 15 34.61 28.58 -9.28
CA GLN A 15 33.69 29.65 -9.67
C GLN A 15 34.01 30.20 -11.06
N PHE A 16 35.28 30.44 -11.37
CA PHE A 16 35.71 30.98 -12.67
C PHE A 16 35.44 30.00 -13.83
N LYS A 17 35.70 28.70 -13.63
CA LYS A 17 35.35 27.66 -14.62
C LYS A 17 33.84 27.57 -14.85
N GLN A 18 33.03 27.78 -13.80
CA GLN A 18 31.57 27.77 -13.90
C GLN A 18 31.04 28.98 -14.69
N VAL A 19 31.65 30.15 -14.50
CA VAL A 19 31.33 31.39 -15.22
C VAL A 19 31.70 31.27 -16.70
N ILE A 20 32.90 30.78 -17.02
CA ILE A 20 33.32 30.55 -18.42
C ILE A 20 32.36 29.57 -19.11
N LYS A 21 32.04 28.44 -18.48
CA LYS A 21 31.10 27.46 -19.05
C LYS A 21 29.70 28.04 -19.29
N LYS A 22 29.29 29.03 -18.48
CA LYS A 22 28.03 29.74 -18.63
C LYS A 22 28.09 30.74 -19.80
N GLU A 23 29.16 31.52 -19.90
CA GLU A 23 29.39 32.45 -21.02
C GLU A 23 29.49 31.71 -22.37
N GLU A 24 30.21 30.58 -22.40
CA GLU A 24 30.27 29.68 -23.56
C GLU A 24 28.88 29.16 -23.95
N ASN A 25 28.05 28.75 -22.98
CA ASN A 25 26.66 28.35 -23.25
C ASN A 25 25.79 29.49 -23.77
N GLU A 26 25.96 30.70 -23.25
CA GLU A 26 25.21 31.86 -23.74
C GLU A 26 25.62 32.24 -25.16
N ASN A 27 26.91 32.17 -25.48
CA ASN A 27 27.41 32.38 -26.84
C ASN A 27 26.91 31.29 -27.80
N LEU A 28 26.95 30.02 -27.39
CA LEU A 28 26.38 28.91 -28.18
C LEU A 28 24.87 29.10 -28.41
N ARG A 29 24.12 29.56 -27.40
CA ARG A 29 22.69 29.85 -27.58
C ARG A 29 22.43 30.98 -28.57
N LYS A 30 23.30 32.02 -28.57
CA LYS A 30 23.22 33.11 -29.55
C LYS A 30 23.51 32.61 -30.96
N THR A 31 24.59 31.86 -31.16
CA THR A 31 24.93 31.31 -32.48
C THR A 31 23.87 30.34 -33.00
N ILE A 32 23.31 29.49 -32.14
CA ILE A 32 22.17 28.62 -32.50
C ILE A 32 20.96 29.45 -32.92
N LYS A 33 20.68 30.55 -32.21
CA LYS A 33 19.56 31.44 -32.53
C LYS A 33 19.76 32.14 -33.88
N GLU A 34 20.97 32.57 -34.17
CA GLU A 34 21.36 33.18 -35.45
C GLU A 34 21.23 32.15 -36.59
N LEU A 35 21.82 30.96 -36.44
CA LEU A 35 21.71 29.87 -37.42
C LEU A 35 20.25 29.49 -37.70
N ARG A 36 19.41 29.42 -36.65
CA ARG A 36 17.98 29.16 -36.82
C ARG A 36 17.29 30.26 -37.63
N GLY A 37 17.66 31.53 -37.41
CA GLY A 37 17.13 32.65 -38.20
C GLY A 37 17.52 32.52 -39.67
N THR A 38 18.79 32.24 -39.96
CA THR A 38 19.28 32.04 -41.33
C THR A 38 18.57 30.88 -42.03
N ILE A 39 18.34 29.75 -41.35
CA ILE A 39 17.61 28.61 -41.93
C ILE A 39 16.15 28.99 -42.23
N GLN A 40 15.50 29.76 -41.35
CA GLN A 40 14.13 30.23 -41.57
C GLN A 40 14.03 31.18 -42.77
N GLU A 41 15.01 32.06 -42.96
CA GLU A 41 15.11 32.93 -44.14
C GLU A 41 15.28 32.10 -45.42
N MET A 42 16.20 31.12 -45.42
CA MET A 42 16.41 30.22 -46.57
C MET A 42 15.15 29.41 -46.93
N LEU A 43 14.37 28.97 -45.93
CA LEU A 43 13.10 28.29 -46.16
C LEU A 43 12.06 29.21 -46.82
N LEU A 44 11.97 30.45 -46.36
CA LEU A 44 11.04 31.46 -46.88
C LEU A 44 11.42 31.89 -48.31
N GLU A 45 12.71 32.03 -48.60
CA GLU A 45 13.21 32.28 -49.95
C GLU A 45 12.84 31.14 -50.91
N ASN A 46 12.99 29.88 -50.45
CA ASN A 46 12.61 28.71 -51.22
C ASN A 46 11.08 28.61 -51.47
N GLU A 47 10.25 29.12 -50.56
CA GLU A 47 8.80 29.21 -50.82
C GLU A 47 8.46 30.22 -51.91
N ASN A 48 9.25 31.30 -52.04
CA ASN A 48 9.00 32.37 -53.01
C ASN A 48 9.49 32.07 -54.44
N VAL A 49 10.29 31.02 -54.64
CA VAL A 49 10.70 30.61 -56.00
C VAL A 49 9.58 29.86 -56.74
N PRO A 50 9.59 29.86 -58.09
CA PRO A 50 8.63 29.10 -58.90
C PRO A 50 8.63 27.61 -58.56
N ALA A 51 7.49 26.94 -58.73
CA ALA A 51 7.31 25.53 -58.36
C ALA A 51 8.30 24.55 -59.02
N MET A 52 8.90 24.93 -60.17
CA MET A 52 9.90 24.12 -60.88
C MET A 52 11.29 24.17 -60.20
N GLU A 53 11.57 25.22 -59.44
CA GLU A 53 12.87 25.47 -58.79
C GLU A 53 12.79 25.33 -57.26
N ARG A 54 11.59 25.17 -56.72
CA ARG A 54 11.33 25.00 -55.29
C ARG A 54 11.81 23.64 -54.82
N LEU A 55 12.73 23.64 -53.85
CA LEU A 55 13.21 22.44 -53.18
C LEU A 55 12.17 21.91 -52.19
N ALA A 56 12.03 20.60 -52.13
CA ALA A 56 11.24 19.97 -51.08
C ALA A 56 11.99 20.02 -49.73
N GLN A 57 11.25 20.00 -48.62
CA GLN A 57 11.84 20.16 -47.28
C GLN A 57 12.90 19.09 -46.94
N HIS A 58 12.79 17.89 -47.50
CA HIS A 58 13.77 16.82 -47.31
C HIS A 58 15.02 16.98 -48.19
N GLU A 59 14.95 17.75 -49.28
CA GLU A 59 16.08 18.06 -50.18
C GLU A 59 16.97 19.17 -49.59
N LEU A 60 16.43 19.97 -48.68
CA LEU A 60 17.20 20.95 -47.88
C LEU A 60 18.04 20.28 -46.79
N ASN A 61 17.74 19.02 -46.44
CA ASN A 61 18.52 18.26 -45.46
C ASN A 61 19.69 17.57 -46.16
N LEU A 62 20.91 17.97 -45.80
CA LEU A 62 22.13 17.43 -46.40
C LEU A 62 22.53 16.04 -45.85
N ASP A 63 22.08 15.68 -44.64
CA ASP A 63 22.41 14.41 -43.98
C ASP A 63 21.17 13.59 -43.61
N VAL A 64 20.47 13.11 -44.64
CA VAL A 64 19.25 12.30 -44.47
C VAL A 64 19.56 10.92 -43.87
N GLU A 65 20.74 10.37 -44.14
CA GLU A 65 21.16 9.04 -43.68
C GLU A 65 21.52 9.05 -42.18
N GLY A 66 22.28 10.06 -41.73
CA GLY A 66 22.59 10.26 -40.32
C GLY A 66 21.33 10.51 -39.48
N GLN A 67 20.40 11.32 -39.99
CA GLN A 67 19.11 11.57 -39.32
C GLN A 67 18.29 10.28 -39.18
N LYS A 68 18.18 9.47 -40.24
CA LYS A 68 17.47 8.17 -40.19
C LYS A 68 18.11 7.21 -39.19
N GLY A 69 19.44 7.20 -39.09
CA GLY A 69 20.16 6.39 -38.11
C GLY A 69 19.87 6.83 -36.67
N LEU A 70 19.86 8.13 -36.42
CA LEU A 70 19.49 8.71 -35.12
C LEU A 70 18.04 8.39 -34.76
N ASP A 71 17.10 8.57 -35.69
CA ASP A 71 15.68 8.29 -35.47
C ASP A 71 15.46 6.80 -35.18
N ALA A 72 16.16 5.90 -35.87
CA ALA A 72 16.10 4.45 -35.61
C ALA A 72 16.63 4.09 -34.22
N MET A 73 17.73 4.72 -33.78
CA MET A 73 18.28 4.52 -32.43
C MET A 73 17.32 5.04 -31.36
N VAL A 74 16.73 6.22 -31.58
CA VAL A 74 15.72 6.81 -30.66
C VAL A 74 14.49 5.92 -30.56
N GLU A 75 13.98 5.41 -31.69
CA GLU A 75 12.82 4.52 -31.67
C GLU A 75 13.16 3.20 -30.99
N GLN A 76 14.36 2.63 -31.21
CA GLN A 76 14.80 1.42 -30.52
C GLN A 76 14.86 1.62 -29.00
N ASP A 77 15.43 2.74 -28.55
CA ASP A 77 15.46 3.07 -27.12
C ASP A 77 14.05 3.31 -26.57
N ALA A 78 13.19 3.99 -27.33
CA ALA A 78 11.80 4.19 -26.95
C ALA A 78 11.06 2.85 -26.82
N THR A 79 11.26 1.91 -27.75
CA THR A 79 10.67 0.56 -27.67
C THR A 79 11.18 -0.20 -26.45
N ARG A 80 12.50 -0.15 -26.19
CA ARG A 80 13.10 -0.81 -25.02
C ARG A 80 12.53 -0.29 -23.70
N VAL A 81 12.44 1.03 -23.57
CA VAL A 81 11.88 1.67 -22.37
C VAL A 81 10.38 1.37 -22.23
N ARG A 82 9.61 1.34 -23.33
CA ARG A 82 8.20 0.92 -23.30
C ARG A 82 8.06 -0.51 -22.79
N GLU A 83 8.84 -1.45 -23.32
CA GLU A 83 8.83 -2.85 -22.88
C GLU A 83 9.17 -2.99 -21.39
N GLU A 84 10.20 -2.28 -20.91
CA GLU A 84 10.56 -2.27 -19.49
C GLU A 84 9.42 -1.77 -18.60
N ILE A 85 8.77 -0.67 -18.99
CA ILE A 85 7.61 -0.12 -18.29
C ILE A 85 6.44 -1.11 -18.30
N GLU A 86 6.18 -1.77 -19.42
CA GLU A 86 5.13 -2.79 -19.53
C GLU A 86 5.37 -3.97 -18.58
N TRP A 87 6.62 -4.45 -18.51
CA TRP A 87 7.01 -5.49 -17.56
C TRP A 87 6.83 -5.05 -16.11
N GLU A 88 7.22 -3.82 -15.76
CA GLU A 88 6.99 -3.28 -14.42
C GLU A 88 5.49 -3.19 -14.09
N ILE A 89 4.68 -2.72 -15.04
CA ILE A 89 3.23 -2.62 -14.86
C ILE A 89 2.65 -4.02 -14.63
N LEU A 90 3.06 -5.01 -15.40
CA LEU A 90 2.61 -6.40 -15.25
C LEU A 90 2.98 -6.94 -13.86
N ALA A 91 4.23 -6.75 -13.42
CA ALA A 91 4.69 -7.17 -12.11
C ALA A 91 3.89 -6.50 -10.97
N LYS A 92 3.65 -5.19 -11.07
CA LYS A 92 2.85 -4.43 -10.09
C LYS A 92 1.39 -4.88 -10.06
N ARG A 93 0.81 -5.22 -11.22
CA ARG A 93 -0.56 -5.78 -11.32
C ARG A 93 -0.63 -7.15 -10.66
N PHE A 94 0.31 -8.04 -10.95
CA PHE A 94 0.36 -9.34 -10.33
C PHE A 94 0.47 -9.24 -8.80
N LEU A 95 1.38 -8.40 -8.29
CA LEU A 95 1.53 -8.18 -6.85
C LEU A 95 0.25 -7.65 -6.21
N ARG A 96 -0.40 -6.67 -6.85
CA ARG A 96 -1.70 -6.15 -6.41
C ARG A 96 -2.74 -7.26 -6.30
N ASP A 97 -2.83 -8.12 -7.30
CA ASP A 97 -3.83 -9.19 -7.33
C ASP A 97 -3.58 -10.23 -6.23
N VAL A 98 -2.32 -10.60 -5.99
CA VAL A 98 -1.94 -11.49 -4.88
C VAL A 98 -2.33 -10.87 -3.54
N LEU A 99 -1.95 -9.61 -3.31
CA LEU A 99 -2.27 -8.89 -2.07
C LEU A 99 -3.79 -8.75 -1.88
N LYS A 100 -4.52 -8.39 -2.94
CA LYS A 100 -5.98 -8.25 -2.87
C LYS A 100 -6.63 -9.59 -2.53
N ARG A 101 -6.24 -10.68 -3.18
CA ARG A 101 -6.80 -12.01 -2.91
C ARG A 101 -6.54 -12.45 -1.46
N GLN A 102 -5.31 -12.29 -0.98
CA GLN A 102 -4.91 -12.78 0.34
C GLN A 102 -5.37 -11.88 1.49
N CYS A 103 -5.31 -10.56 1.32
CA CYS A 103 -5.52 -9.60 2.40
C CYS A 103 -6.86 -8.87 2.33
N TRP A 104 -7.57 -8.92 1.20
CA TRP A 104 -8.87 -8.27 1.07
C TRP A 104 -9.97 -9.29 0.77
N ASP A 105 -9.91 -10.01 -0.35
CA ASP A 105 -10.98 -10.87 -0.83
C ASP A 105 -11.27 -12.03 0.15
N SER A 106 -10.23 -12.60 0.77
CA SER A 106 -10.33 -13.66 1.79
C SER A 106 -11.04 -13.25 3.10
N LEU A 107 -11.17 -11.95 3.37
CA LEU A 107 -11.77 -11.44 4.60
C LEU A 107 -13.30 -11.43 4.51
N LYS A 108 -13.98 -12.00 5.49
CA LYS A 108 -15.44 -11.93 5.63
C LYS A 108 -15.88 -10.53 6.06
N VAL A 109 -15.19 -9.97 7.05
CA VAL A 109 -15.39 -8.58 7.50
C VAL A 109 -14.27 -7.72 6.92
N LYS A 110 -14.61 -6.82 6.01
CA LYS A 110 -13.63 -5.90 5.42
C LYS A 110 -13.23 -4.81 6.41
N SER A 111 -11.99 -4.34 6.28
CA SER A 111 -11.51 -3.18 7.04
C SER A 111 -12.28 -1.92 6.68
N ARG A 112 -12.78 -1.22 7.69
CA ARG A 112 -13.53 0.02 7.63
C ARG A 112 -13.10 0.90 8.80
N SER A 113 -13.07 2.20 8.56
CA SER A 113 -12.81 3.15 9.63
C SER A 113 -13.72 4.36 9.54
N VAL A 114 -14.07 4.89 10.71
CA VAL A 114 -14.81 6.15 10.86
C VAL A 114 -13.82 7.18 11.37
N LYS A 115 -13.61 8.23 10.59
CA LYS A 115 -12.71 9.34 10.92
C LYS A 115 -13.50 10.59 11.23
N GLY A 116 -13.07 11.33 12.25
CA GLY A 116 -13.55 12.68 12.51
C GLY A 116 -13.08 13.63 11.40
N PHE A 117 -13.96 14.52 10.94
CA PHE A 117 -13.59 15.55 9.95
C PHE A 117 -12.71 16.64 10.56
N HIS A 118 -12.95 16.98 11.82
CA HIS A 118 -12.29 18.09 12.54
C HIS A 118 -11.50 17.60 13.76
N CYS A 119 -11.30 16.29 13.91
CA CYS A 119 -10.49 15.72 14.97
C CYS A 119 -9.76 14.48 14.45
N GLU A 120 -8.59 14.20 15.01
CA GLU A 120 -7.72 13.09 14.58
C GLU A 120 -8.21 11.71 15.07
N HIS A 121 -9.45 11.62 15.55
CA HIS A 121 -10.01 10.36 16.02
C HIS A 121 -10.37 9.48 14.84
N GLU A 122 -9.82 8.26 14.83
CA GLU A 122 -10.16 7.21 13.89
C GLU A 122 -10.54 5.95 14.67
N VAL A 123 -11.77 5.47 14.46
CA VAL A 123 -12.22 4.19 14.99
C VAL A 123 -12.19 3.18 13.84
N LYS A 124 -11.40 2.12 13.99
CA LYS A 124 -11.27 1.03 13.01
C LYS A 124 -12.01 -0.20 13.50
N ASN A 125 -12.63 -0.94 12.59
CA ASN A 125 -13.02 -2.30 12.91
C ASN A 125 -11.83 -3.26 12.76
N TYR A 126 -11.92 -4.44 13.37
CA TYR A 126 -10.97 -5.53 13.16
C TYR A 126 -11.43 -6.37 11.96
N PRO A 127 -10.63 -6.48 10.89
CA PRO A 127 -10.97 -7.33 9.75
C PRO A 127 -10.84 -8.81 10.14
N LEU A 128 -11.86 -9.60 9.83
CA LEU A 128 -11.93 -11.02 10.20
C LEU A 128 -12.03 -11.90 8.96
N LYS A 129 -11.32 -13.03 8.98
CA LYS A 129 -11.46 -14.09 7.98
C LYS A 129 -12.74 -14.88 8.20
N GLU A 130 -13.22 -15.54 7.16
CA GLU A 130 -14.25 -16.55 7.33
C GLU A 130 -13.66 -17.75 8.09
N ARG A 131 -14.44 -18.30 9.03
CA ARG A 131 -14.04 -19.53 9.73
C ARG A 131 -14.01 -20.68 8.75
N THR A 132 -12.95 -21.46 8.84
CA THR A 132 -12.82 -22.74 8.14
C THR A 132 -13.77 -23.77 8.75
N GLU A 133 -14.13 -24.80 7.98
CA GLU A 133 -15.00 -25.89 8.44
C GLU A 133 -14.46 -26.54 9.73
N LYS A 134 -13.14 -26.74 9.80
CA LYS A 134 -12.47 -27.29 11.00
C LYS A 134 -12.63 -26.39 12.24
N GLU A 135 -12.51 -25.07 12.10
CA GLU A 135 -12.70 -24.13 13.21
C GLU A 135 -14.17 -24.11 13.67
N VAL A 136 -15.11 -24.26 12.74
CA VAL A 136 -16.54 -24.38 13.08
C VAL A 136 -16.82 -25.69 13.82
N GLU A 137 -16.28 -26.82 13.34
CA GLU A 137 -16.40 -28.12 14.03
C GLU A 137 -15.79 -28.09 15.44
N GLU A 138 -14.62 -27.49 15.59
CA GLU A 138 -13.96 -27.33 16.89
C GLU A 138 -14.80 -26.48 17.84
N LEU A 139 -15.36 -25.37 17.35
CA LEU A 139 -16.26 -24.53 18.15
C LEU A 139 -17.52 -25.29 18.57
N HIS A 140 -18.12 -26.08 17.67
CA HIS A 140 -19.26 -26.92 18.00
C HIS A 140 -18.91 -27.99 19.05
N ARG A 141 -17.73 -28.60 18.94
CA ARG A 141 -17.22 -29.57 19.93
C ARG A 141 -17.09 -28.92 21.31
N VAL A 142 -16.48 -27.74 21.39
CA VAL A 142 -16.30 -27.01 22.66
C VAL A 142 -17.64 -26.57 23.24
N GLN A 143 -18.56 -26.07 22.41
CA GLN A 143 -19.92 -25.72 22.86
C GLN A 143 -20.68 -26.93 23.41
N ASN A 144 -20.58 -28.08 22.76
CA ASN A 144 -21.24 -29.30 23.24
C ASN A 144 -20.62 -29.79 24.55
N MET A 145 -19.30 -29.74 24.68
CA MET A 145 -18.61 -30.07 25.93
C MET A 145 -19.11 -29.16 27.06
N ARG A 146 -19.18 -27.84 26.81
CA ARG A 146 -19.66 -26.88 27.81
C ARG A 146 -21.11 -27.12 28.21
N LYS A 147 -22.00 -27.43 27.26
CA LYS A 147 -23.40 -27.77 27.56
C LYS A 147 -23.49 -28.95 28.53
N ILE A 148 -22.67 -29.98 28.33
CA ILE A 148 -22.63 -31.15 29.21
C ILE A 148 -22.10 -30.75 30.60
N GLU A 149 -21.03 -29.96 30.68
CA GLU A 149 -20.50 -29.44 31.95
C GLU A 149 -21.55 -28.64 32.74
N MET A 150 -22.23 -27.70 32.07
CA MET A 150 -23.27 -26.89 32.70
C MET A 150 -24.43 -27.76 33.20
N ALA A 151 -24.89 -28.72 32.40
CA ALA A 151 -25.93 -29.66 32.81
C ALA A 151 -25.50 -30.51 34.02
N ALA A 152 -24.24 -30.96 34.06
CA ALA A 152 -23.69 -31.70 35.19
C ALA A 152 -23.62 -30.86 36.47
N ILE A 153 -23.23 -29.58 36.36
CA ILE A 153 -23.21 -28.64 37.50
C ILE A 153 -24.63 -28.39 38.01
N THR A 154 -25.60 -28.17 37.11
CA THR A 154 -27.01 -27.99 37.49
C THR A 154 -27.56 -29.22 38.21
N LEU A 155 -27.27 -30.43 37.72
CA LEU A 155 -27.66 -31.67 38.38
C LEU A 155 -27.01 -31.82 39.76
N LEU A 156 -25.72 -31.50 39.91
CA LEU A 156 -25.02 -31.57 41.18
C LEU A 156 -25.60 -30.58 42.21
N LYS A 157 -25.96 -29.37 41.77
CA LYS A 157 -26.64 -28.38 42.61
C LYS A 157 -28.00 -28.91 43.07
N SER A 158 -28.82 -29.42 42.15
CA SER A 158 -30.14 -29.99 42.48
C SER A 158 -30.09 -31.24 43.38
N ALA A 159 -28.96 -31.97 43.41
CA ALA A 159 -28.78 -33.12 44.29
C ALA A 159 -28.30 -32.71 45.71
N ASN A 160 -27.71 -31.53 45.86
CA ASN A 160 -27.27 -30.98 47.14
C ASN A 160 -28.33 -30.05 47.78
N GLU A 161 -29.44 -29.77 47.09
CA GLU A 161 -30.56 -28.93 47.55
C GLU A 161 -31.43 -29.56 48.66
N GLU A 162 -30.99 -30.65 49.32
CA GLU A 162 -31.55 -31.04 50.62
C GLU A 162 -30.92 -30.26 51.80
N GLU A 163 -29.83 -29.51 51.60
CA GLU A 163 -29.24 -28.65 52.65
C GLU A 163 -28.59 -27.36 52.09
N GLN A 164 -29.38 -26.38 51.64
CA GLN A 164 -29.13 -24.94 51.91
C GLN A 164 -30.14 -24.02 51.23
N ASP A 165 -30.49 -22.98 51.97
CA ASP A 165 -31.44 -21.92 51.67
C ASP A 165 -31.27 -21.26 50.29
N GLU A 166 -32.39 -20.78 49.76
CA GLU A 166 -32.50 -19.94 48.57
C GLU A 166 -31.60 -18.71 48.65
N GLU A 167 -30.38 -18.76 48.07
CA GLU A 167 -29.62 -17.55 47.81
C GLU A 167 -28.47 -17.80 46.80
N ASP A 168 -28.75 -18.28 45.58
CA ASP A 168 -27.79 -18.09 44.47
C ASP A 168 -28.40 -18.23 43.07
N LEU A 169 -29.48 -17.51 42.79
CA LEU A 169 -29.72 -17.01 41.44
C LEU A 169 -28.91 -15.73 41.27
N THR A 170 -27.59 -15.81 41.40
CA THR A 170 -26.73 -14.74 40.87
C THR A 170 -26.95 -14.73 39.38
N THR A 171 -27.81 -13.82 38.92
CA THR A 171 -27.75 -13.28 37.56
C THR A 171 -26.28 -13.01 37.31
N GLU A 172 -25.62 -13.85 36.49
CA GLU A 172 -24.19 -13.75 36.22
C GLU A 172 -23.91 -12.30 35.82
N SER A 173 -23.30 -11.56 36.74
CA SER A 173 -23.03 -10.14 36.53
C SER A 173 -22.03 -10.02 35.39
N ASP A 174 -22.20 -9.04 34.50
CA ASP A 174 -21.25 -8.75 33.40
C ASP A 174 -19.78 -8.63 33.90
N VAL A 175 -19.61 -8.30 35.19
CA VAL A 175 -18.32 -8.23 35.89
C VAL A 175 -17.70 -9.62 36.11
N VAL A 176 -18.50 -10.64 36.39
CA VAL A 176 -18.08 -12.02 36.68
C VAL A 176 -17.66 -12.72 35.38
N THR A 177 -18.42 -12.53 34.30
CA THR A 177 -18.04 -13.01 32.95
C THR A 177 -16.86 -12.22 32.36
N GLY A 178 -16.45 -11.12 32.99
CA GLY A 178 -15.29 -10.30 32.60
C GLY A 178 -15.44 -9.59 31.26
N SER A 179 -16.67 -9.42 30.76
CA SER A 179 -16.94 -8.92 29.41
C SER A 179 -18.19 -8.03 29.38
N PHE A 180 -18.04 -6.80 28.87
CA PHE A 180 -19.16 -5.92 28.53
C PHE A 180 -19.87 -6.32 27.22
N SER A 181 -19.47 -7.43 26.59
CA SER A 181 -19.96 -7.81 25.27
C SER A 181 -21.49 -7.98 25.24
N ALA A 182 -22.10 -8.43 26.33
CA ALA A 182 -23.55 -8.56 26.46
C ALA A 182 -24.28 -7.21 26.28
N GLN A 183 -23.73 -6.12 26.82
CA GLN A 183 -24.27 -4.76 26.67
C GLN A 183 -24.17 -4.24 25.24
N PHE A 184 -23.21 -4.76 24.47
CA PHE A 184 -23.03 -4.45 23.05
C PHE A 184 -23.75 -5.45 22.12
N GLY A 185 -24.62 -6.31 22.67
CA GLY A 185 -25.44 -7.26 21.90
C GLY A 185 -24.72 -8.56 21.49
N TYR A 186 -23.53 -8.81 22.03
CA TYR A 186 -22.74 -10.02 21.77
C TYR A 186 -22.56 -10.80 23.07
N SER A 187 -23.40 -11.80 23.32
CA SER A 187 -23.22 -12.73 24.45
C SER A 187 -23.17 -14.17 23.95
N ASN A 188 -22.09 -14.87 24.30
CA ASN A 188 -22.01 -16.31 24.13
C ASN A 188 -22.32 -16.98 25.48
N PRO A 189 -23.46 -17.70 25.61
CA PRO A 189 -23.91 -18.27 26.88
C PRO A 189 -23.02 -19.40 27.41
N TYR A 190 -22.07 -19.88 26.60
CA TYR A 190 -21.17 -20.97 26.96
C TYR A 190 -19.83 -20.47 27.55
N ILE A 191 -19.63 -19.16 27.66
CA ILE A 191 -18.42 -18.60 28.25
C ILE A 191 -18.27 -19.06 29.71
N TYR A 192 -17.04 -19.34 30.12
CA TYR A 192 -16.70 -19.59 31.51
C TYR A 192 -16.66 -18.27 32.31
N ASP A 193 -17.07 -18.32 33.57
CA ASP A 193 -16.79 -17.25 34.53
C ASP A 193 -15.27 -17.04 34.66
N GLN A 194 -14.84 -15.77 34.67
CA GLN A 194 -13.43 -15.39 34.76
C GLN A 194 -12.71 -16.03 35.96
N PHE A 195 -13.42 -16.26 37.07
CA PHE A 195 -12.86 -16.88 38.27
C PHE A 195 -12.94 -18.42 38.29
N SER A 196 -13.72 -19.00 37.38
CA SER A 196 -13.94 -20.45 37.26
C SER A 196 -12.92 -21.17 36.35
N VAL A 197 -12.22 -20.44 35.49
CA VAL A 197 -11.24 -21.00 34.55
C VAL A 197 -9.94 -21.37 35.27
N ARG A 198 -9.80 -22.65 35.63
CA ARG A 198 -8.65 -23.16 36.39
C ARG A 198 -7.70 -24.00 35.55
N THR A 199 -8.24 -24.88 34.70
CA THR A 199 -7.43 -25.82 33.91
C THR A 199 -6.94 -25.20 32.60
N THR A 200 -5.87 -25.77 32.03
CA THR A 200 -5.37 -25.36 30.71
C THR A 200 -6.39 -25.61 29.60
N GLU A 201 -7.13 -26.71 29.67
CA GLU A 201 -8.19 -27.04 28.72
C GLU A 201 -9.33 -26.02 28.77
N GLN A 202 -9.78 -25.63 29.97
CA GLN A 202 -10.80 -24.57 30.13
C GLN A 202 -10.32 -23.24 29.56
N LYS A 203 -9.03 -22.90 29.72
CA LYS A 203 -8.44 -21.68 29.12
C LYS A 203 -8.47 -21.74 27.59
N ILE A 204 -8.12 -22.89 27.01
CA ILE A 204 -8.15 -23.08 25.55
C ILE A 204 -9.60 -23.01 25.04
N ASN A 205 -10.53 -23.71 25.69
CA ASN A 205 -11.95 -23.69 25.36
C ASN A 205 -12.54 -22.28 25.46
N GLN A 206 -12.18 -21.52 26.50
CA GLN A 206 -12.57 -20.13 26.67
C GLN A 206 -12.08 -19.26 25.50
N ILE A 207 -10.84 -19.45 25.03
CA ILE A 207 -10.33 -18.73 23.86
C ILE A 207 -11.15 -19.05 22.61
N ILE A 208 -11.46 -20.34 22.39
CA ILE A 208 -12.27 -20.78 21.23
C ILE A 208 -13.68 -20.19 21.28
N LEU A 209 -14.27 -20.07 22.47
CA LEU A 209 -15.62 -19.50 22.66
C LEU A 209 -15.69 -17.99 22.52
N LEU A 210 -14.57 -17.28 22.72
CA LEU A 210 -14.45 -15.83 22.57
C LEU A 210 -14.16 -15.38 21.12
N GLN A 211 -13.63 -16.28 20.29
CA GLN A 211 -13.38 -16.04 18.86
C GLN A 211 -14.70 -15.95 18.08
#